data_AF-A0A3D5CUJ6-F1
#
_entry.id   AF-A0A3D5CUJ6-F1
#
_cell.length_a   1.000
_cell.length_b   1.000
_cell.length_c   1.000
_cell.angle_alpha   90.00
_cell.angle_beta   90.00
_cell.angle_gamma   90.00
#
_symmetry.space_group_name_H-M   'P 1'
#
loop_
_entity.id
_entity.type
_entity.pdbx_description
1 polymer ?
#
loop_
_entity_poly.entity_id
_entity_poly.type
_entity_poly.pdbx_seq_one_letter_code
_entity_poly.pdbx_strand_id
1 'polypeptide(L)'
;MIVIGQLVFYIPFFIMLSILFYYINWTKKKLSVLLVSLPSIYFTYQIFSFRHWEIPSVLIRHVISLVISVIILILWIFYLLNKQD
;
A
#
# COMPACT_ATOMS: atom_id res chain seq x y z
N MET A 1 -21.58 4.97 -18.63
CA MET A 1 -22.33 4.58 -17.42
C MET A 1 -21.43 4.17 -16.25
N ILE A 2 -20.44 3.28 -16.44
CA ILE A 2 -19.52 2.82 -15.38
C ILE A 2 -18.68 3.96 -14.75
N VAL A 3 -18.24 4.94 -15.56
CA VAL A 3 -17.37 6.05 -15.10
C VAL A 3 -18.07 6.98 -14.10
N ILE A 4 -19.37 7.23 -14.27
CA ILE A 4 -20.15 8.09 -13.36
C ILE A 4 -20.33 7.41 -12.00
N GLY A 5 -20.64 6.10 -12.00
CA GLY A 5 -20.71 5.32 -10.76
C GLY A 5 -19.38 5.31 -10.00
N GLN A 6 -18.26 5.13 -10.71
CA GLN A 6 -16.93 5.19 -10.11
C GLN A 6 -16.62 6.57 -9.50
N LEU A 7 -16.95 7.67 -10.18
CA LEU A 7 -16.76 9.03 -9.67
C LEU A 7 -17.51 9.28 -8.35
N VAL A 8 -18.74 8.78 -8.22
CA VAL A 8 -19.55 8.92 -7.00
C VAL A 8 -18.90 8.22 -5.80
N PHE A 9 -18.13 7.16 -6.01
CA PHE A 9 -17.38 6.48 -4.94
C PHE A 9 -16.00 7.12 -4.68
N TYR A 10 -15.30 7.56 -5.73
CA TYR A 10 -13.97 8.15 -5.57
C TYR A 10 -14.01 9.49 -4.84
N ILE A 11 -15.01 10.34 -5.09
CA ILE A 11 -15.09 11.66 -4.45
C ILE A 11 -15.15 11.56 -2.91
N PRO A 12 -16.08 10.80 -2.30
CA PRO A 12 -16.10 10.60 -0.84
C PRO A 12 -14.85 9.88 -0.32
N PHE A 13 -14.32 8.91 -1.07
CA PHE A 13 -13.10 8.19 -0.68
C PHE A 13 -11.91 9.14 -0.55
N PHE A 14 -11.67 10.00 -1.55
CA PHE A 14 -10.57 10.97 -1.49
C PHE A 14 -10.78 12.03 -0.40
N ILE A 15 -12.02 12.50 -0.18
CA ILE A 15 -12.32 13.42 0.94
C ILE A 15 -11.99 12.76 2.28
N MET A 16 -12.43 11.52 2.49
CA MET A 16 -12.17 10.79 3.72
C MET A 16 -10.67 10.49 3.90
N LEU A 17 -9.98 10.17 2.80
CA LEU A 17 -8.53 10.00 2.79
C LEU A 17 -7.83 11.30 3.22
N SER A 18 -8.16 12.44 2.61
CA SER A 18 -7.58 13.74 2.97
C SER A 18 -7.82 14.11 4.43
N ILE A 19 -9.02 13.85 4.97
CA ILE A 19 -9.31 14.07 6.39
C ILE A 19 -8.43 13.18 7.27
N LEU A 20 -8.31 11.89 6.92
CA LEU A 20 -7.45 10.96 7.65
C LEU A 20 -5.98 11.40 7.64
N PHE A 21 -5.47 11.83 6.48
CA PHE A 21 -4.13 12.40 6.37
C PHE A 21 -3.98 13.67 7.22
N TYR A 22 -4.99 14.54 7.26
CA TYR A 22 -4.94 15.76 8.07
C TYR A 22 -4.85 15.48 9.58
N TYR A 23 -5.61 14.50 10.08
CA TYR A 23 -5.62 14.16 11.52
C TYR A 23 -4.40 13.36 11.99
N ILE A 24 -3.63 12.76 11.08
CA ILE A 24 -2.38 12.09 11.45
C ILE A 24 -1.34 13.15 11.83
N ASN A 25 -0.85 13.10 13.07
CA ASN A 25 0.33 13.89 13.44
C ASN A 25 1.57 13.32 12.74
N TRP A 26 1.94 13.93 11.61
CA TRP A 26 3.03 13.50 10.74
C TRP A 26 4.39 13.71 11.39
N THR A 27 5.17 12.65 11.43
CA THR A 27 6.58 12.71 11.79
C THR A 27 7.42 12.18 10.65
N LYS A 28 8.71 12.56 10.59
CA LYS A 28 9.65 12.03 9.60
C LYS A 28 9.67 10.48 9.57
N LYS A 29 9.46 9.84 10.73
CA LYS A 29 9.37 8.38 10.87
C LYS A 29 8.11 7.82 10.22
N LYS A 30 6.93 8.40 10.50
CA LYS A 30 5.66 7.98 9.89
C LYS A 30 5.64 8.17 8.38
N LEU A 31 6.19 9.30 7.88
CA LEU A 31 6.36 9.51 6.44
C LEU A 31 7.27 8.47 5.81
N SER A 32 8.38 8.13 6.49
CA SER A 32 9.31 7.11 6.01
C SER A 32 8.66 5.72 5.96
N VAL A 33 7.91 5.32 6.99
CA VAL A 33 7.14 4.06 6.98
C VAL A 33 6.11 4.05 5.85
N LEU A 34 5.42 5.17 5.62
CA LEU A 34 4.46 5.28 4.52
C LEU A 34 5.12 5.05 3.16
N LEU A 35 6.29 5.65 2.91
CA LEU A 35 7.04 5.43 1.66
C LEU A 35 7.49 3.98 1.50
N VAL A 36 8.01 3.37 2.56
CA VAL A 36 8.47 1.95 2.53
C VAL A 36 7.28 0.98 2.38
N SER A 37 6.06 1.38 2.76
CA SER A 37 4.85 0.58 2.56
C SER A 37 4.31 0.60 1.13
N LEU A 38 4.71 1.56 0.28
CA LEU A 38 4.19 1.70 -1.09
C LEU A 38 4.35 0.44 -1.95
N PRO A 39 5.50 -0.26 -1.97
CA PRO A 39 5.64 -1.47 -2.77
C PRO A 39 4.72 -2.60 -2.28
N SER A 40 4.45 -2.68 -0.98
CA SER A 40 3.51 -3.67 -0.43
C SER A 40 2.08 -3.39 -0.91
N ILE A 41 1.67 -2.12 -0.91
CA ILE A 41 0.35 -1.70 -1.45
C ILE A 41 0.26 -2.04 -2.95
N TYR A 42 1.33 -1.74 -3.70
CA TYR A 42 1.38 -2.02 -5.13
C TYR A 42 1.22 -3.52 -5.45
N PHE A 43 2.01 -4.41 -4.83
CA PHE A 43 1.90 -5.84 -5.09
C PHE A 43 0.59 -6.44 -4.59
N THR A 44 0.03 -5.91 -3.50
CA THR A 44 -1.30 -6.28 -3.02
C THR A 44 -2.35 -5.96 -4.08
N TYR A 45 -2.31 -4.77 -4.68
CA TYR A 45 -3.21 -4.40 -5.78
C TYR A 45 -3.03 -5.32 -7.00
N GLN A 46 -1.79 -5.67 -7.37
CA GLN A 46 -1.52 -6.58 -8.49
C GLN A 46 -2.11 -7.98 -8.25
N ILE A 47 -2.03 -8.51 -7.02
CA ILE A 47 -2.60 -9.82 -6.66
C ILE A 47 -4.12 -9.78 -6.70
N PHE A 48 -4.76 -8.76 -6.13
CA PHE A 48 -6.23 -8.67 -6.14
C PHE A 48 -6.82 -8.34 -7.51
N SER A 49 -6.03 -7.71 -8.38
CA SER A 49 -6.43 -7.41 -9.77
C SER A 49 -6.04 -8.52 -10.75
N PHE A 50 -5.40 -9.60 -10.27
CA PHE A 50 -4.95 -10.72 -11.09
C PHE A 50 -6.13 -11.39 -11.79
N ARG A 51 -6.03 -11.54 -13.10
CA ARG A 51 -7.12 -12.08 -13.92
C ARG A 51 -6.94 -13.56 -14.15
N HIS A 52 -8.04 -14.28 -14.28
CA HIS A 52 -8.03 -15.75 -14.45
C HIS A 52 -7.32 -16.22 -15.73
N TRP A 53 -7.17 -15.37 -16.74
CA TRP A 53 -6.45 -15.67 -17.98
C TRP A 53 -4.96 -15.29 -17.95
N GLU A 54 -4.48 -14.70 -16.85
CA GLU A 54 -3.06 -14.37 -16.70
C GLU A 54 -2.24 -15.60 -16.32
N ILE A 55 -0.96 -15.59 -16.68
CA ILE A 55 -0.07 -16.75 -16.52
C ILE A 55 0.21 -16.94 -15.01
N PRO A 56 0.06 -18.16 -14.45
CA PRO A 56 0.28 -18.40 -13.02
C PRO A 56 1.66 -17.97 -12.50
N SER A 57 2.69 -17.99 -13.35
CA SER A 57 4.04 -17.53 -12.99
C SER A 57 4.11 -16.04 -12.65
N VAL A 58 3.21 -15.21 -13.21
CA VAL A 58 3.10 -13.78 -12.91
C VAL A 58 2.55 -13.59 -11.50
N LEU A 59 1.51 -14.34 -11.12
CA LEU A 59 0.96 -14.33 -9.76
C LEU A 59 2.03 -14.72 -8.73
N ILE A 60 2.76 -15.81 -8.99
CA ILE A 60 3.84 -16.27 -8.11
C ILE A 60 4.90 -15.18 -7.94
N ARG A 61 5.29 -14.50 -9.03
CA ARG A 61 6.23 -13.38 -8.96
C ARG A 61 5.69 -12.25 -8.09
N HIS A 62 4.42 -11.86 -8.26
CA HIS A 62 3.80 -10.82 -7.42
C HIS A 62 3.74 -11.20 -5.95
N VAL A 63 3.42 -12.47 -5.64
CA VAL A 63 3.42 -12.98 -4.25
C VAL A 63 4.82 -12.93 -3.64
N ILE A 64 5.85 -13.40 -4.36
CA ILE A 64 7.23 -13.35 -3.88
C ILE A 64 7.66 -11.90 -3.65
N SER A 65 7.35 -10.99 -4.58
CA SER A 65 7.66 -9.56 -4.44
C SER A 65 6.90 -8.90 -3.27
N LEU A 66 5.65 -9.30 -3.01
CA LEU A 66 4.89 -8.86 -1.85
C LEU A 66 5.57 -9.31 -0.56
N VAL A 67 5.94 -10.58 -0.46
CA VAL A 67 6.64 -11.13 0.72
C VAL A 67 7.93 -10.37 0.99
N ILE A 68 8.76 -10.16 -0.03
CA ILE A 68 10.00 -9.38 0.10
C ILE A 68 9.72 -7.95 0.57
N SER A 69 8.71 -7.29 -0.02
CA SER A 69 8.35 -5.92 0.38
C SER A 69 7.90 -5.84 1.83
N VAL A 70 7.13 -6.82 2.31
CA VAL A 70 6.64 -6.86 3.69
C VAL A 70 7.79 -7.13 4.66
N ILE A 71 8.72 -8.04 4.32
CA ILE A 71 9.93 -8.27 5.13
C ILE A 71 10.73 -6.97 5.26
N ILE A 72 10.97 -6.25 4.16
CA ILE A 72 11.67 -4.97 4.18
C ILE A 72 10.93 -3.95 5.06
N LEU A 73 9.61 -3.87 4.95
CA LEU A 73 8.79 -2.97 5.77
C LEU A 73 8.92 -3.30 7.27
N ILE A 74 8.85 -4.58 7.64
CA ILE A 74 9.01 -5.03 9.03
C ILE A 74 10.41 -4.68 9.55
N LEU A 75 11.46 -4.99 8.79
CA LEU A 75 12.84 -4.65 9.15
C LEU A 75 13.02 -3.14 9.32
N TRP A 76 12.39 -2.34 8.46
CA TRP A 76 12.45 -0.89 8.55
C TRP A 76 11.74 -0.35 9.79
N ILE A 77 10.57 -0.90 10.13
CA ILE A 77 9.85 -0.55 11.36
C ILE A 77 10.70 -0.91 12.59
N PHE A 78 11.32 -2.09 12.60
CA PHE A 78 12.20 -2.53 13.68
C PHE A 78 13.43 -1.62 13.83
N TYR A 79 14.06 -1.23 12.72
CA TYR A 79 15.16 -0.27 12.73
C TYR A 79 14.74 1.09 13.29
N LEU A 80 13.56 1.59 12.92
CA LEU A 80 13.05 2.87 13.41
C LEU A 80 12.70 2.84 14.90
N LEU A 81 12.23 1.68 15.41
CA LEU A 81 11.93 1.44 16.82
C LEU A 81 13.22 1.43 17.65
N ASN A 82 14.23 0.64 17.27
CA ASN A 82 15.50 0.57 18.00
C ASN A 82 16.32 1.87 17.96
N LYS A 83 15.98 2.80 17.07
CA LYS A 83 16.57 4.16 17.04
C LYS A 83 15.83 5.15 17.96
N GLN A 84 14.76 4.72 18.64
CA GLN A 84 14.02 5.52 19.62
C GLN A 84 14.47 5.29 21.05
N ASP A 85 14.98 4.10 21.34
CA ASP A 85 15.65 3.75 22.60
C ASP A 85 17.12 4.23 22.58
#